data_AF-A0A7X3IBI5-F1
#
_entry.id   AF-A0A7X3IBI5-F1
#
_cell.length_a   1.000
_cell.length_b   1.000
_cell.length_c   1.000
_cell.angle_alpha   90.00
_cell.angle_beta   90.00
_cell.angle_gamma   90.00
#
_symmetry.space_group_name_H-M   'P 1'
#
loop_
_entity.id
_entity.type
_entity.pdbx_description
1 polymer ?
#
loop_
_entity_poly.entity_id
_entity_poly.type
_entity_poly.pdbx_seq_one_letter_code
_entity_poly.pdbx_strand_id
1 'polypeptide(L)'
;MKITMIGAGYVGLVSGACLADFGHGVVCIDRDPDKIASLNAGRMPIYEPGLDALVAENVRQGRLAFRTHMREAVAEADAVFIAVGTPSRRGDGFADLSFVFDAAREIAG
;
A
#
# COMPACT_ATOMS: atom_id res chain seq x y z
N MET A 1 11.26 -5.33 -11.01
CA MET A 1 9.85 -5.74 -11.01
C MET A 1 8.98 -4.56 -10.63
N LYS A 2 7.80 -4.46 -11.22
CA LYS A 2 6.72 -3.55 -10.81
C LYS A 2 5.82 -4.27 -9.82
N ILE A 3 5.66 -3.72 -8.62
CA ILE A 3 4.88 -4.31 -7.53
C ILE A 3 3.80 -3.32 -7.11
N THR A 4 2.58 -3.83 -6.94
CA THR A 4 1.47 -3.04 -6.40
C THR A 4 1.13 -3.53 -5.01
N MET A 5 1.18 -2.64 -4.02
CA MET A 5 0.80 -2.90 -2.63
C MET A 5 -0.59 -2.30 -2.37
N ILE A 6 -1.59 -3.14 -2.12
CA ILE A 6 -2.96 -2.69 -1.78
C ILE A 6 -3.11 -2.59 -0.27
N GLY A 7 -3.30 -1.37 0.23
CA GLY A 7 -3.28 -0.98 1.63
C GLY A 7 -1.99 -0.25 1.99
N ALA A 8 -2.11 0.97 2.52
CA ALA A 8 -0.99 1.78 3.03
C ALA A 8 -1.05 1.93 4.55
N GLY A 9 -1.56 0.91 5.25
CA GLY A 9 -1.37 0.75 6.70
C GLY A 9 0.05 0.30 7.03
N TYR A 10 0.31 -0.04 8.29
CA TYR A 10 1.62 -0.49 8.75
C TYR A 10 2.25 -1.57 7.87
N VAL A 11 1.54 -2.69 7.67
CA VAL A 11 2.05 -3.84 6.92
C VAL A 11 2.37 -3.45 5.47
N GLY A 12 1.43 -2.78 4.79
CA GLY A 12 1.58 -2.45 3.37
C GLY A 12 2.61 -1.36 3.11
N LEU A 13 2.64 -0.30 3.94
CA LEU A 13 3.58 0.81 3.79
C LEU A 13 5.01 0.36 4.09
N VAL A 14 5.25 -0.34 5.20
CA VAL A 14 6.58 -0.83 5.56
C VAL A 14 7.08 -1.82 4.51
N SER A 15 6.26 -2.81 4.13
CA SER A 15 6.64 -3.79 3.11
C SER A 15 6.93 -3.12 1.77
N GLY A 16 6.09 -2.18 1.35
CA GLY A 16 6.27 -1.44 0.10
C GLY A 16 7.54 -0.59 0.08
N ALA A 17 7.85 0.08 1.20
CA ALA A 17 9.09 0.86 1.32
C ALA A 17 10.34 -0.04 1.27
N CYS A 18 10.34 -1.17 1.97
CA CYS A 18 11.46 -2.13 1.94
C CYS A 18 11.64 -2.76 0.55
N LEU A 19 10.55 -3.12 -0.14
CA LEU A 19 10.63 -3.64 -1.50
C LEU A 19 11.17 -2.58 -2.49
N ALA A 20 10.77 -1.32 -2.33
CA ALA A 20 11.32 -0.23 -3.13
C ALA A 20 12.82 -0.05 -2.87
N ASP A 21 13.24 -0.19 -1.61
CA ASP A 21 14.65 -0.10 -1.21
C ASP A 21 15.50 -1.23 -1.79
N PHE A 22 14.94 -2.43 -1.93
CA PHE A 22 15.56 -3.55 -2.65
C PHE A 22 15.61 -3.33 -4.18
N GLY A 23 15.14 -2.19 -4.68
CA GLY A 23 15.27 -1.79 -6.09
C GLY A 23 14.04 -2.08 -6.95
N HIS A 24 12.92 -2.50 -6.37
CA HIS A 24 11.66 -2.69 -7.11
C HIS A 24 10.95 -1.35 -7.36
N GLY A 25 10.16 -1.27 -8.43
CA GLY A 25 9.22 -0.17 -8.63
C GLY A 25 7.92 -0.51 -7.91
N VAL A 26 7.57 0.24 -6.88
CA VAL A 26 6.44 -0.03 -5.99
C VAL A 26 5.41 1.09 -6.07
N VAL A 27 4.15 0.72 -6.22
CA VAL A 27 3.01 1.63 -6.04
C VAL A 27 2.18 1.15 -4.86
N CYS A 28 2.10 1.98 -3.81
CA CYS A 28 1.21 1.75 -2.68
C CYS A 28 -0.14 2.41 -2.95
N ILE A 29 -1.21 1.61 -2.88
CA ILE A 29 -2.60 2.04 -3.06
C ILE A 29 -3.33 2.06 -1.73
N ASP A 30 -4.09 3.10 -1.46
CA ASP A 30 -5.04 3.14 -0.34
C ASP A 30 -6.29 3.92 -0.74
N ARG A 31 -7.46 3.54 -0.21
CA ARG A 31 -8.73 4.21 -0.52
C ARG A 31 -8.87 5.54 0.21
N ASP A 32 -8.10 5.76 1.28
CA ASP A 32 -8.10 6.99 2.05
C ASP A 32 -7.32 8.09 1.30
N PRO A 33 -8.00 9.11 0.72
CA PRO A 33 -7.34 10.15 -0.05
C PRO A 33 -6.48 11.07 0.83
N ASP A 34 -6.83 11.26 2.10
CA ASP A 34 -6.09 12.12 3.03
C ASP A 34 -4.77 11.46 3.44
N LYS A 35 -4.78 10.13 3.61
CA LYS A 35 -3.58 9.34 3.84
C LYS A 35 -2.64 9.40 2.63
N ILE A 36 -3.17 9.19 1.42
CA ILE A 36 -2.38 9.28 0.18
C ILE A 36 -1.84 10.69 -0.04
N ALA A 37 -2.64 11.73 0.23
CA ALA A 37 -2.19 13.12 0.15
C ALA A 37 -1.06 13.42 1.17
N SER A 38 -1.18 12.90 2.39
CA SER A 38 -0.14 13.03 3.42
C SER A 38 1.16 12.34 3.00
N LEU A 39 1.09 11.10 2.51
CA LEU A 39 2.24 10.35 2.01
C LEU A 39 2.93 11.06 0.83
N ASN A 40 2.16 11.55 -0.15
CA ASN A 40 2.69 12.32 -1.27
C ASN A 40 3.30 13.67 -0.84
N ALA A 41 2.87 14.22 0.30
CA ALA A 41 3.46 15.40 0.92
C ALA A 41 4.61 15.07 1.89
N GLY A 42 5.09 13.82 1.94
CA GLY A 42 6.19 13.40 2.81
C GLY A 42 5.83 13.30 4.29
N ARG A 43 4.54 13.29 4.65
CA ARG A 43 4.07 13.15 6.03
C ARG A 43 3.62 11.72 6.30
N MET A 44 4.28 11.05 7.25
CA MET A 44 3.98 9.66 7.59
C MET A 44 2.69 9.56 8.42
N PRO A 45 1.74 8.67 8.04
CA PRO A 45 0.49 8.46 8.77
C PRO A 45 0.64 7.55 10.00
N ILE A 46 1.81 6.94 10.18
CA ILE A 46 2.16 6.04 11.28
C ILE A 46 3.54 6.41 11.83
N TYR A 47 3.80 6.00 13.07
CA TYR A 47 5.13 6.05 13.64
C TYR A 47 5.78 4.67 13.52
N GLU A 48 6.88 4.59 12.77
CA GLU A 48 7.77 3.42 12.72
C GLU A 48 9.21 3.94 12.57
N PRO A 49 10.16 3.56 13.44
CA PRO A 49 11.52 4.11 13.41
C PRO A 49 12.21 3.94 12.06
N GLY A 50 12.62 5.06 11.45
CA GLY A 50 13.38 5.10 10.19
C GLY A 50 12.54 4.95 8.91
N LEU A 51 11.24 4.71 9.01
CA LEU A 51 10.36 4.56 7.84
C LEU A 51 10.24 5.84 7.02
N ASP A 52 10.21 7.00 7.69
CA ASP A 52 10.14 8.32 7.06
C ASP A 52 11.30 8.58 6.10
N ALA A 53 12.53 8.29 6.53
CA ALA A 53 13.73 8.43 5.71
C ALA A 53 13.73 7.43 4.54
N LEU A 54 13.35 6.17 4.80
CA LEU A 54 13.29 5.12 3.79
C LEU A 54 12.28 5.45 2.68
N VAL A 55 11.09 5.93 3.06
CA VAL A 55 10.04 6.37 2.13
C VAL A 55 10.51 7.59 1.34
N ALA A 56 11.04 8.62 2.00
CA ALA A 56 11.49 9.83 1.34
C ALA A 56 12.56 9.55 0.28
N GLU A 57 13.53 8.69 0.60
CA GLU A 57 14.58 8.30 -0.34
C GLU A 57 14.02 7.53 -1.54
N ASN A 58 13.15 6.54 -1.32
CA ASN A 58 12.61 5.74 -2.42
C ASN A 58 11.61 6.51 -3.30
N VAL A 59 10.89 7.49 -2.73
CA VAL A 59 10.09 8.46 -3.52
C VAL A 59 11.01 9.34 -4.37
N ARG A 60 12.09 9.89 -3.79
CA ARG A 60 13.07 10.71 -4.50
C ARG A 60 13.74 9.96 -5.66
N GLN A 61 13.98 8.67 -5.49
CA GLN A 61 14.55 7.77 -6.50
C GLN A 61 13.52 7.31 -7.54
N GLY A 62 12.25 7.70 -7.42
CA GLY A 62 11.17 7.29 -8.33
C GLY A 62 10.80 5.80 -8.23
N ARG A 63 11.23 5.11 -7.16
CA ARG A 63 10.93 3.69 -6.92
C ARG A 63 9.68 3.46 -6.08
N LEU A 64 9.20 4.47 -5.36
CA LEU A 64 7.98 4.39 -4.55
C LEU A 64 7.01 5.51 -4.92
N ALA A 65 5.75 5.15 -5.16
CA ALA A 65 4.67 6.10 -5.41
C ALA A 65 3.39 5.73 -4.64
N PHE A 66 2.55 6.74 -4.37
CA PHE A 66 1.29 6.58 -3.65
C PHE A 66 0.11 7.05 -4.51
N ARG A 67 -0.94 6.22 -4.61
CA ARG A 67 -2.14 6.52 -5.41
C ARG A 67 -3.41 6.03 -4.71
N THR A 68 -4.56 6.58 -5.10
CA THR A 68 -5.89 6.16 -4.63
C THR A 68 -6.58 5.16 -5.55
N HIS A 69 -6.11 5.02 -6.80
CA HIS A 69 -6.75 4.20 -7.82
C HIS A 69 -5.80 3.10 -8.28
N MET A 70 -6.25 1.85 -8.23
CA MET A 70 -5.39 0.69 -8.52
C MET A 70 -5.36 0.26 -9.99
N ARG A 71 -6.28 0.72 -10.84
CA ARG A 71 -6.45 0.20 -12.21
C ARG A 71 -5.16 0.20 -13.04
N GLU A 72 -4.48 1.34 -13.10
CA GLU A 72 -3.21 1.47 -13.87
C GLU A 72 -2.08 0.69 -13.19
N ALA A 73 -1.96 0.81 -11.86
CA ALA A 73 -0.92 0.14 -11.09
C ALA A 73 -1.02 -1.39 -11.15
N VAL A 74 -2.22 -1.95 -11.15
CA VAL A 74 -2.46 -3.39 -11.28
C VAL A 74 -2.18 -3.87 -12.70
N ALA A 75 -2.59 -3.12 -13.73
CA ALA A 75 -2.38 -3.51 -15.12
C ALA A 75 -0.89 -3.61 -15.50
N GLU A 76 -0.02 -2.84 -14.84
CA GLU A 76 1.43 -2.84 -15.08
C GLU A 76 2.23 -3.71 -14.10
N ALA A 77 1.61 -4.30 -13.09
CA ALA A 77 2.32 -5.01 -12.03
C ALA A 77 2.71 -6.44 -12.43
N ASP A 78 3.94 -6.82 -12.08
CA ASP A 78 4.39 -8.22 -12.11
C ASP A 78 3.80 -9.03 -10.93
N ALA A 79 3.53 -8.34 -9.81
CA ALA A 79 2.94 -8.92 -8.61
C ALA A 79 2.08 -7.90 -7.85
N VAL A 80 0.97 -8.36 -7.28
CA VAL A 80 0.07 -7.57 -6.44
C VAL A 80 -0.03 -8.20 -5.05
N PHE A 81 0.22 -7.40 -4.01
CA PHE A 81 0.07 -7.81 -2.62
C PHE A 81 -1.16 -7.15 -2.00
N ILE A 82 -2.03 -7.94 -1.39
CA ILE A 82 -3.17 -7.43 -0.62
C ILE A 82 -2.75 -7.36 0.85
N ALA A 83 -2.58 -6.14 1.36
CA ALA A 83 -2.14 -5.82 2.72
C ALA A 83 -3.16 -4.91 3.45
N VAL A 84 -4.45 -5.10 3.14
CA VAL A 84 -5.57 -4.42 3.82
C VAL A 84 -5.84 -5.01 5.20
N GLY A 85 -6.55 -4.26 6.04
CA GLY A 85 -6.94 -4.73 7.37
C GLY A 85 -7.98 -5.85 7.32
N THR A 86 -7.87 -6.78 8.28
CA THR A 86 -8.84 -7.85 8.55
C THR A 86 -9.31 -7.77 10.00
N PRO A 87 -9.97 -6.68 10.41
CA PRO A 87 -10.41 -6.50 11.79
C PRO A 87 -11.38 -7.62 12.21
N SER A 88 -11.56 -7.81 13.52
CA SER A 88 -12.57 -8.75 14.01
C SER A 88 -13.98 -8.27 13.65
N ARG A 89 -14.77 -9.17 13.05
CA ARG A 89 -16.18 -8.95 12.74
C ARG A 89 -16.98 -8.83 14.02
N ARG A 90 -17.85 -7.82 14.06
CA ARG A 90 -18.73 -7.57 15.20
C ARG A 90 -19.75 -8.70 15.33
N GLY A 91 -19.79 -9.34 16.49
CA GLY A 91 -20.80 -10.34 16.86
C GLY A 91 -20.26 -11.75 17.05
N ASP A 92 -19.34 -12.20 16.20
CA ASP A 92 -18.80 -13.56 16.23
C ASP A 92 -17.27 -13.64 16.31
N GLY A 93 -16.56 -12.51 16.18
CA GLY A 93 -15.11 -12.43 16.40
C GLY A 93 -14.25 -13.02 15.27
N PHE A 94 -14.85 -13.56 14.21
CA PHE A 94 -14.11 -14.01 13.03
C PHE A 94 -13.45 -12.83 12.29
N ALA A 95 -12.46 -13.10 11.44
CA ALA A 95 -11.87 -12.05 10.61
C ALA A 95 -12.89 -11.49 9.62
N ASP A 96 -12.98 -10.16 9.54
CA ASP A 96 -13.68 -9.49 8.46
C ASP A 96 -12.81 -9.50 7.20
N LEU A 97 -13.18 -10.36 6.24
CA LEU A 97 -12.48 -10.52 4.97
C LEU A 97 -13.07 -9.66 3.84
N SER A 98 -14.07 -8.81 4.14
CA SER A 98 -14.72 -7.96 3.12
C SER A 98 -13.71 -7.12 2.34
N PHE A 99 -12.76 -6.48 3.03
CA PHE A 99 -11.70 -5.68 2.41
C PHE A 99 -10.80 -6.48 1.47
N VAL A 100 -10.47 -7.72 1.84
CA VAL A 100 -9.63 -8.60 1.02
C VAL A 100 -10.38 -9.00 -0.25
N PHE A 101 -11.65 -9.41 -0.12
CA PHE A 101 -12.45 -9.80 -1.27
C PHE A 101 -12.78 -8.61 -2.18
N ASP A 102 -12.99 -7.42 -1.62
CA ASP A 102 -13.18 -6.20 -2.41
C ASP A 102 -11.94 -5.86 -3.22
N ALA A 103 -10.76 -5.92 -2.62
CA ALA A 103 -9.50 -5.72 -3.33
C ALA A 103 -9.31 -6.78 -4.44
N ALA A 104 -9.59 -8.06 -4.14
CA ALA A 104 -9.48 -9.13 -5.13
C ALA A 104 -10.42 -8.94 -6.33
N ARG A 105 -11.66 -8.50 -6.10
CA ARG A 105 -12.60 -8.19 -7.19
C ARG A 105 -12.14 -6.99 -8.02
N GLU A 106 -11.67 -5.93 -7.37
CA GLU A 106 -11.17 -4.72 -8.07
C GLU A 106 -9.92 -5.01 -8.91
N ILE A 107 -9.07 -5.93 -8.46
CA ILE A 107 -7.92 -6.45 -9.24
C ILE A 107 -8.38 -7.23 -10.47
N ALA A 108 -9.44 -8.03 -10.36
CA ALA A 108 -9.92 -8.88 -11.45
C ALA A 108 -10.57 -8.12 -12.62
N GLY A 109 -11.11 -6.92 -12.34
CA GLY A 109 -11.80 -6.07 -13.33
C GLY A 109 -13.29 -6.34 -13.43
#